data_AF-A0A4P9Z0H7-F1
#
_entry.id   AF-A0A4P9Z0H7-F1
#
_cell.length_a   1.000
_cell.length_b   1.000
_cell.length_c   1.000
_cell.angle_alpha   90.00
_cell.angle_beta   90.00
_cell.angle_gamma   90.00
#
_symmetry.space_group_name_H-M   'P 1'
#
loop_
_entity.id
_entity.type
_entity.pdbx_description
1 polymer ?
#
loop_
_entity_poly.entity_id
_entity_poly.type
_entity_poly.pdbx_seq_one_letter_code
_entity_poly.pdbx_strand_id
1 'polypeptide(L)'
;MEPAESVLFIFGLFAMVAEAMTAALAAGRRKMDWFGVAMLGCITALGGGSLRDVLLGHYPLLWVKYPSLLFLTGGAALLTIALARV
;
A
#
# COMPACT_ATOMS: atom_id res chain seq x y z
N MET A 1 18.41 15.15 7.02
CA MET A 1 17.14 14.64 7.57
C MET A 1 17.35 14.48 9.06
N GLU A 2 16.47 15.06 9.87
CA GLU A 2 16.46 14.80 11.31
C GLU A 2 16.24 13.28 11.54
N PRO A 3 16.86 12.67 12.57
CA PRO A 3 16.78 11.22 12.78
C PRO A 3 15.35 10.70 12.97
N ALA A 4 14.45 11.52 13.52
CA ALA A 4 13.05 11.16 13.73
C ALA A 4 12.27 10.95 12.41
N GLU A 5 12.50 11.81 11.41
CA GLU A 5 11.82 11.74 10.11
C GLU A 5 12.17 10.44 9.36
N SER A 6 13.44 10.02 9.43
CA SER A 6 13.93 8.79 8.81
C SER A 6 13.27 7.55 9.42
N VAL A 7 13.08 7.54 10.74
CA VAL A 7 12.43 6.43 11.44
C VAL A 7 10.96 6.33 11.01
N LEU A 8 10.22 7.44 11.02
CA LEU A 8 8.82 7.46 10.59
C LEU A 8 8.65 7.00 9.14
N PHE A 9 9.57 7.40 8.26
CA PHE A 9 9.54 6.97 6.86
C PHE A 9 9.69 5.45 6.70
N ILE A 10 10.65 4.85 7.42
CA ILE A 10 10.87 3.39 7.37
C ILE A 10 9.64 2.64 7.88
N PHE A 11 9.08 3.06 9.02
CA PHE A 11 7.84 2.46 9.54
C PHE A 11 6.67 2.61 8.57
N GLY A 12 6.57 3.74 7.88
CA GLY A 12 5.57 3.97 6.84
C GLY A 12 5.69 2.97 5.68
N LEU A 13 6.91 2.67 5.21
CA LEU A 13 7.13 1.65 4.17
C LEU A 13 6.71 0.25 4.63
N PHE A 14 7.10 -0.14 5.85
CA PHE A 14 6.68 -1.42 6.41
C PHE A 14 5.16 -1.54 6.54
N ALA A 15 4.50 -0.48 7.02
CA ALA A 15 3.05 -0.44 7.16
C ALA A 15 2.35 -0.62 5.80
N MET A 16 2.74 0.15 4.78
CA MET A 16 2.16 0.04 3.43
C MET A 16 2.30 -1.37 2.86
N VAL A 17 3.46 -2.02 3.04
CA VAL A 17 3.66 -3.40 2.59
C VAL A 17 2.75 -4.35 3.37
N ALA A 18 2.70 -4.26 4.71
CA ALA A 18 1.85 -5.11 5.54
C ALA A 18 0.35 -4.98 5.20
N GLU A 19 -0.12 -3.76 4.97
CA GLU A 19 -1.50 -3.49 4.55
C GLU A 19 -1.81 -4.08 3.17
N ALA A 20 -0.90 -3.93 2.20
CA ALA A 20 -1.06 -4.52 0.87
C ALA A 20 -1.11 -6.06 0.92
N MET A 21 -0.27 -6.70 1.73
CA MET A 21 -0.30 -8.16 1.92
C MET A 21 -1.63 -8.62 2.54
N THR A 22 -2.12 -7.88 3.53
CA THR A 22 -3.39 -8.20 4.21
C THR A 22 -4.58 -8.08 3.26
N ALA A 23 -4.61 -7.02 2.46
CA ALA A 23 -5.60 -6.80 1.43
C ALA A 23 -5.55 -7.89 0.35
N ALA A 24 -4.35 -8.31 -0.08
CA ALA A 24 -4.19 -9.38 -1.05
C ALA A 24 -4.76 -10.72 -0.55
N LEU A 25 -4.49 -11.09 0.70
CA LEU A 25 -5.07 -12.30 1.31
C LEU A 25 -6.59 -12.21 1.47
N ALA A 26 -7.15 -11.02 1.69
CA ALA A 26 -8.59 -10.82 1.70
C ALA A 26 -9.20 -10.94 0.29
N ALA A 27 -8.55 -10.37 -0.73
CA ALA A 27 -8.95 -10.47 -2.13
C ALA A 27 -8.90 -11.92 -2.66
N GLY A 28 -7.83 -12.65 -2.33
CA GLY A 28 -7.67 -14.07 -2.68
C GLY A 28 -8.81 -14.94 -2.15
N ARG A 29 -9.17 -14.76 -0.87
CA ARG A 29 -10.32 -15.45 -0.25
C ARG A 29 -11.66 -15.14 -0.91
N ARG A 30 -11.76 -14.02 -1.63
CA ARG A 30 -12.94 -13.63 -2.43
C ARG A 30 -12.83 -14.04 -3.89
N LYS A 31 -11.78 -14.77 -4.29
CA LYS A 31 -11.50 -15.20 -5.68
C LYS A 31 -11.49 -14.03 -6.66
N MET A 32 -10.97 -12.88 -6.23
CA MET A 32 -10.73 -11.75 -7.12
C MET A 32 -9.64 -12.10 -8.13
N ASP A 33 -9.67 -11.49 -9.30
CA ASP A 33 -8.61 -11.62 -10.29
C ASP A 33 -7.33 -10.88 -9.86
N TRP A 34 -6.24 -11.13 -10.57
CA TRP A 34 -4.93 -10.54 -10.26
C TRP A 34 -4.96 -9.01 -10.26
N PHE A 35 -5.74 -8.42 -11.17
CA PHE A 35 -5.93 -6.97 -11.22
C PHE A 35 -6.68 -6.46 -9.98
N GLY A 36 -7.78 -7.11 -9.60
CA GLY A 36 -8.53 -6.78 -8.40
C GLY A 36 -7.71 -6.90 -7.12
N VAL A 37 -6.85 -7.91 -7.02
CA VAL A 37 -5.90 -8.08 -5.90
C VAL A 37 -4.92 -6.91 -5.83
N ALA A 38 -4.30 -6.55 -6.95
CA ALA A 38 -3.36 -5.43 -7.00
C ALA A 38 -4.04 -4.10 -6.64
N MET A 39 -5.25 -3.87 -7.18
CA MET A 39 -5.99 -2.64 -6.94
C MET A 39 -6.44 -2.52 -5.49
N LEU A 40 -6.97 -3.60 -4.89
CA LEU A 40 -7.34 -3.61 -3.48
C LEU A 40 -6.12 -3.39 -2.58
N GLY A 41 -4.98 -4.02 -2.91
CA GLY A 41 -3.71 -3.82 -2.22
C GLY A 41 -3.27 -2.36 -2.20
N CYS A 42 -3.26 -1.70 -3.36
CA CYS A 42 -2.93 -0.27 -3.47
C CYS A 42 -3.91 0.62 -2.69
N ILE A 43 -5.21 0.37 -2.80
CA ILE A 43 -6.24 1.17 -2.12
C ILE A 43 -6.10 1.07 -0.61
N THR A 44 -5.89 -0.14 -0.07
CA THR A 44 -5.74 -0.33 1.38
C THR A 44 -4.46 0.30 1.90
N ALA A 45 -3.31 0.04 1.24
CA ALA A 45 -2.01 0.53 1.69
C ALA A 45 -1.83 2.06 1.55
N LEU A 46 -2.39 2.67 0.51
CA LEU A 46 -2.24 4.11 0.26
C LEU A 46 -3.43 4.92 0.77
N GLY A 47 -4.57 4.28 1.02
CA GLY A 47 -5.83 4.93 1.39
C GLY A 47 -5.75 5.67 2.72
N GLY A 48 -5.18 5.05 3.76
CA GLY A 48 -5.05 5.68 5.07
C GLY A 48 -4.17 6.94 5.04
N GLY A 49 -3.00 6.85 4.42
CA GLY A 49 -2.09 7.99 4.22
C GLY A 49 -2.72 9.08 3.35
N SER A 50 -3.40 8.70 2.26
CA SER A 50 -4.12 9.66 1.40
C SER A 50 -5.22 10.39 2.16
N LEU A 51 -6.02 9.68 2.95
CA LEU A 51 -7.08 10.29 3.75
C LEU A 51 -6.51 11.26 4.78
N ARG A 52 -5.43 10.87 5.48
CA ARG A 52 -4.71 11.75 6.41
C ARG A 52 -4.23 13.02 5.70
N ASP A 53 -3.59 12.88 4.55
CA ASP A 53 -3.01 14.00 3.81
C ASP A 53 -4.11 14.96 3.30
N VAL A 54 -5.24 14.42 2.80
CA VAL A 54 -6.42 15.22 2.43
C VAL A 54 -7.00 15.99 3.61
N LEU A 55 -7.19 15.32 4.76
CA LEU A 55 -7.77 15.94 5.96
C LEU A 55 -6.87 17.05 6.54
N LEU A 56 -5.56 16.90 6.41
CA LEU A 56 -4.58 17.90 6.86
C LEU A 56 -4.28 18.98 5.79
N GLY A 57 -4.87 18.87 4.59
CA GLY A 57 -4.61 19.80 3.49
C GLY A 57 -3.21 19.66 2.88
N HIS A 58 -2.56 18.51 3.07
CA HIS A 58 -1.24 18.22 2.51
C HIS A 58 -1.36 17.70 1.08
N TYR A 59 -1.02 18.55 0.11
CA TYR A 59 -0.97 18.20 -1.31
C TYR A 59 0.41 18.49 -1.90
N PRO A 60 0.86 17.73 -2.92
CA PRO A 60 0.19 16.57 -3.52
C PRO A 60 0.26 15.33 -2.62
N LEU A 61 -0.68 14.39 -2.81
CA LEU A 61 -0.70 13.11 -2.08
C LEU A 61 0.61 12.34 -2.30
N LEU A 62 1.03 11.56 -1.30
CA LEU A 62 2.32 10.87 -1.31
C LEU A 62 2.54 10.01 -2.57
N TRP A 63 1.52 9.25 -2.98
CA TRP A 63 1.59 8.36 -4.16
C TRP A 63 1.50 9.11 -5.49
N VAL A 64 0.96 10.34 -5.50
CA VAL A 64 0.98 11.22 -6.67
C VAL A 64 2.38 11.82 -6.83
N LYS A 65 3.01 12.20 -5.73
CA LYS A 65 4.41 12.69 -5.72
C LYS A 65 5.40 11.56 -6.06
N TYR A 66 5.14 10.36 -5.57
CA TYR A 66 5.98 9.18 -5.76
C TYR A 66 5.15 8.00 -6.31
N PRO A 67 4.92 7.94 -7.63
CA PRO A 67 4.17 6.85 -8.27
C PRO A 67 4.81 5.46 -8.07
N SER A 68 6.10 5.40 -7.71
CA SER A 68 6.80 4.16 -7.33
C SER A 68 6.10 3.40 -6.18
N LEU A 69 5.36 4.10 -5.32
CA LEU A 69 4.59 3.48 -4.23
C LEU A 69 3.44 2.60 -4.73
N LEU A 70 2.88 2.90 -5.91
CA LEU A 70 1.88 2.03 -6.56
C LEU A 70 2.51 0.70 -6.98
N PHE A 71 3.73 0.74 -7.54
CA PHE A 71 4.45 -0.48 -7.89
C PHE A 71 4.89 -1.27 -6.66
N LEU A 72 5.27 -0.59 -5.58
CA LEU A 72 5.63 -1.24 -4.31
C LEU A 72 4.43 -1.98 -3.70
N THR A 73 3.29 -1.29 -3.54
CA THR A 73 2.10 -1.86 -2.88
C THR A 73 1.39 -2.89 -3.78
N GLY A 74 1.23 -2.58 -5.07
CA GLY A 74 0.69 -3.53 -6.04
C GLY A 74 1.60 -4.76 -6.20
N GLY A 75 2.91 -4.56 -6.29
CA GLY A 75 3.89 -5.64 -6.35
C GLY A 75 3.89 -6.52 -5.10
N ALA A 76 3.82 -5.92 -3.90
CA ALA A 76 3.69 -6.65 -2.65
C ALA A 76 2.38 -7.47 -2.60
N ALA A 77 1.26 -6.91 -3.05
CA ALA A 77 -0.02 -7.61 -3.11
C ALA A 77 0.02 -8.80 -4.09
N LEU A 78 0.57 -8.59 -5.29
CA LEU A 78 0.72 -9.64 -6.31
C LEU A 78 1.68 -10.75 -5.87
N LEU A 79 2.81 -10.39 -5.25
CA LEU A 79 3.75 -11.36 -4.69
C LEU A 79 3.07 -12.19 -3.59
N THR A 80 2.29 -11.53 -2.73
CA THR A 80 1.57 -12.20 -1.64
C THR A 80 0.58 -13.22 -2.17
N ILE A 81 -0.25 -12.86 -3.14
CA ILE A 81 -1.22 -13.81 -3.69
C ILE A 81 -0.57 -14.90 -4.55
N ALA A 82 0.57 -14.63 -5.19
CA ALA A 82 1.31 -15.66 -5.91
C ALA A 82 1.90 -16.72 -4.97
N LEU A 83 2.35 -16.30 -3.78
CA LEU A 83 2.94 -17.17 -2.76
C LEU A 83 1.88 -17.85 -1.89
N ALA A 84 0.85 -17.10 -1.49
CA ALA A 84 -0.28 -17.60 -0.74
C ALA A 84 -1.23 -18.28 -1.74
N ARG A 85 -1.16 -19.61 -1.84
CA ARG A 85 -2.01 -20.43 -2.73
C ARG A 85 -3.48 -20.46 -2.25
N VAL A 86 -4.11 -19.30 -2.11
CA VAL A 86 -5.47 -19.07 -1.59
C VAL A 86 -6.46 -18.75 -2.70
#